data_AF-A0AA37WRN3-F1
#
_entry.id   AF-A0AA37WRN3-F1
#
_cell.length_a   1.000
_cell.length_b   1.000
_cell.length_c   1.000
_cell.angle_alpha   90.00
_cell.angle_beta   90.00
_cell.angle_gamma   90.00
#
_symmetry.space_group_name_H-M   'P 1'
#
loop_
_entity.id
_entity.type
_entity.pdbx_description
1 polymer ?
#
loop_
_entity_poly.entity_id
_entity_poly.type
_entity_poly.pdbx_seq_one_letter_code
_entity_poly.pdbx_strand_id
1 'polypeptide(L)'
;MTATIIPLRSSRDATSALATFDVAAAALLTEGGAASLSAARLDVILQRLRAQRAELVALITDLQMRGSSGNAQLDAINADLGGEADKGLAQIDLLIRHIEARTTTTECSGAMG
;
A
#
# COMPACT_ATOMS: atom_id res chain seq x y z
N MET A 1 -33.97 -1.33 -11.27
CA MET A 1 -32.86 -1.47 -10.32
C MET A 1 -31.56 -1.42 -11.11
N THR A 2 -30.93 -0.25 -11.20
CA THR A 2 -29.70 -0.05 -11.96
C THR A 2 -28.52 -0.51 -11.13
N ALA A 3 -27.92 -1.64 -11.52
CA ALA A 3 -26.66 -2.10 -10.96
C ALA A 3 -25.56 -1.13 -11.37
N THR A 4 -24.99 -0.40 -10.41
CA THR A 4 -23.77 0.37 -10.61
C THR A 4 -22.62 -0.62 -10.81
N ILE A 5 -22.24 -0.83 -12.07
CA ILE A 5 -21.04 -1.57 -12.43
C ILE A 5 -19.84 -0.73 -11.97
N ILE A 6 -19.17 -1.14 -10.90
CA ILE A 6 -17.89 -0.56 -10.51
C ILE A 6 -16.88 -1.02 -11.58
N PRO A 7 -16.31 -0.12 -12.40
CA PRO A 7 -15.33 -0.53 -13.39
C PRO A 7 -14.10 -1.10 -12.68
N LEU A 8 -13.75 -2.34 -13.03
CA LEU A 8 -12.46 -2.93 -12.68
C LEU A 8 -11.37 -1.98 -13.22
N ARG A 9 -10.54 -1.45 -12.32
CA ARG A 9 -9.51 -0.45 -12.63
C ARG A 9 -8.71 -0.90 -13.85
N SER A 10 -8.69 -0.05 -14.87
CA SER A 10 -8.09 -0.38 -16.15
C SER A 10 -6.57 -0.42 -16.03
N SER A 11 -5.91 -1.27 -16.82
CA SER A 11 -4.43 -1.34 -16.94
C SER A 11 -3.75 0.03 -17.13
N ARG A 12 -4.46 1.01 -17.68
CA ARG A 12 -4.02 2.40 -17.85
C ARG A 12 -3.72 3.12 -16.53
N ASP A 13 -4.45 2.78 -15.47
CA ASP A 13 -4.24 3.36 -14.14
C ASP A 13 -2.99 2.78 -13.48
N ALA A 14 -2.66 1.51 -13.78
CA ALA A 14 -1.42 0.89 -13.32
C ALA A 14 -0.19 1.51 -14.00
N THR A 15 -0.25 1.82 -15.31
CA THR A 15 0.83 2.54 -16.00
C THR A 15 1.01 3.97 -15.44
N SER A 16 -0.09 4.64 -15.09
CA SER A 16 -0.05 5.97 -14.45
C SER A 16 0.50 5.93 -13.02
N ALA A 17 0.17 4.89 -12.26
CA ALA A 17 0.72 4.68 -10.92
C ALA A 17 2.23 4.42 -10.97
N LEU A 18 2.70 3.59 -11.91
CA LEU A 18 4.13 3.34 -12.12
C LEU A 18 4.88 4.61 -12.53
N ALA A 19 4.30 5.43 -13.41
CA ALA A 19 4.90 6.70 -13.79
C ALA A 19 5.02 7.69 -12.61
N THR A 20 4.07 7.68 -11.68
CA THR A 20 4.15 8.52 -10.47
C THR A 20 5.24 8.07 -9.51
N PHE A 21 5.48 6.75 -9.40
CA PHE A 21 6.63 6.23 -8.64
C PHE A 21 7.96 6.63 -9.26
N ASP A 22 8.07 6.58 -10.59
CA ASP A 22 9.30 6.94 -11.30
C ASP A 22 9.67 8.42 -11.14
N VAL A 23 8.68 9.32 -11.19
CA VAL A 23 8.90 10.75 -10.96
C VAL A 23 9.38 11.01 -9.53
N ALA A 24 8.74 10.40 -8.54
CA ALA A 24 9.13 10.56 -7.14
C ALA A 24 10.51 9.93 -6.86
N ALA A 25 10.84 8.80 -7.48
CA ALA A 25 12.14 8.15 -7.34
C ALA A 25 13.26 8.98 -7.99
N ALA A 26 13.00 9.60 -9.15
CA ALA A 26 13.93 10.51 -9.78
C ALA A 26 14.19 11.74 -8.90
N ALA A 27 13.16 12.33 -8.31
CA ALA A 27 13.30 13.43 -7.37
C ALA A 27 14.16 13.04 -6.15
N LEU A 28 13.85 11.91 -5.52
CA LEU A 28 14.61 11.40 -4.37
C LEU A 28 16.09 11.15 -4.71
N LEU A 29 16.38 10.65 -5.91
CA LEU A 29 17.76 10.47 -6.39
C LEU A 29 18.46 11.82 -6.60
N THR A 30 17.80 12.80 -7.22
CA THR A 30 18.39 14.14 -7.45
C THR A 30 18.63 14.92 -6.16
N GLU A 31 17.83 14.66 -5.13
CA GLU A 31 17.98 15.24 -3.79
C GLU A 31 19.07 14.54 -2.95
N GLY A 32 19.70 13.50 -3.50
CA GLY A 32 20.72 12.70 -2.79
C GLY A 32 20.14 11.76 -1.73
N GLY A 33 18.82 11.56 -1.72
CA GLY A 33 18.12 10.70 -0.77
C GLY A 33 18.25 9.20 -1.05
N ALA A 34 18.87 8.81 -2.17
CA ALA A 34 19.12 7.42 -2.53
C ALA A 34 20.42 7.26 -3.34
N ALA A 35 21.09 6.11 -3.18
CA ALA A 35 22.34 5.80 -3.89
C ALA A 35 22.16 5.42 -5.37
N SER A 36 20.93 5.06 -5.77
CA SER A 36 20.60 4.66 -7.13
C SER A 36 19.11 4.83 -7.42
N LEU A 37 18.73 4.86 -8.70
CA LEU A 37 17.32 4.91 -9.09
C LEU A 37 16.54 3.67 -8.61
N SER A 38 17.18 2.51 -8.54
CA SER A 38 16.52 1.29 -8.02
C SER A 38 16.27 1.38 -6.52
N ALA A 39 17.23 1.88 -5.74
CA ALA A 39 17.03 2.15 -4.31
C ALA A 39 15.92 3.19 -4.11
N ALA A 40 15.96 4.30 -4.85
CA ALA A 40 14.96 5.35 -4.78
C ALA A 40 13.54 4.83 -5.08
N ARG A 41 13.39 3.97 -6.09
CA ARG A 41 12.10 3.33 -6.41
C ARG A 41 11.60 2.46 -5.26
N LEU A 42 12.46 1.65 -4.65
CA LEU A 42 12.09 0.82 -3.51
C LEU A 42 11.66 1.67 -2.31
N ASP A 43 12.36 2.76 -2.03
CA ASP A 43 12.03 3.67 -0.93
C ASP A 43 10.67 4.35 -1.15
N VAL A 44 10.40 4.86 -2.36
CA VAL A 44 9.10 5.48 -2.67
C VAL A 44 7.96 4.44 -2.58
N ILE A 45 8.17 3.22 -3.09
CA ILE A 45 7.18 2.14 -2.96
C ILE A 45 6.94 1.82 -1.49
N LEU A 46 7.99 1.71 -0.68
CA LEU A 46 7.90 1.41 0.74
C LEU A 46 7.16 2.52 1.51
N GLN A 47 7.45 3.79 1.23
CA GLN A 47 6.72 4.93 1.78
C GLN A 47 5.23 4.87 1.44
N ARG A 48 4.89 4.56 0.17
CA ARG A 48 3.50 4.44 -0.25
C ARG A 48 2.77 3.29 0.44
N LEU A 49 3.42 2.14 0.56
CA LEU A 49 2.85 0.98 1.27
C LEU A 49 2.60 1.31 2.75
N ARG A 50 3.53 2.00 3.42
CA ARG A 50 3.36 2.44 4.81
C ARG A 50 2.21 3.43 4.97
N ALA A 51 2.03 4.36 4.03
CA ALA A 51 0.89 5.27 4.03
C ALA A 51 -0.43 4.51 3.86
N GLN A 52 -0.51 3.60 2.87
CA GLN A 52 -1.69 2.77 2.65
C GLN A 52 -2.01 1.86 3.85
N ARG A 53 -0.98 1.33 4.50
CA ARG A 53 -1.12 0.56 5.75
C ARG A 53 -1.80 1.39 6.83
N ALA A 54 -1.35 2.63 7.04
CA ALA A 54 -1.93 3.53 8.05
C ALA A 54 -3.39 3.86 7.74
N GLU A 55 -3.71 4.15 6.48
CA GLU A 55 -5.09 4.38 6.02
C GLU A 55 -5.99 3.17 6.29
N LEU A 56 -5.51 1.96 5.99
CA LEU A 56 -6.28 0.73 6.17
C LEU A 56 -6.49 0.39 7.65
N VAL A 57 -5.47 0.60 8.50
CA VAL A 57 -5.60 0.46 9.96
C VAL A 57 -6.65 1.44 10.51
N ALA A 58 -6.64 2.69 10.03
CA ALA A 58 -7.65 3.67 10.43
C ALA A 58 -9.07 3.25 10.00
N LEU A 59 -9.23 2.72 8.79
CA LEU A 59 -10.51 2.19 8.30
C LEU A 59 -11.00 0.99 9.13
N ILE A 60 -10.12 0.03 9.43
CA ILE A 60 -10.46 -1.13 10.28
C ILE A 60 -10.91 -0.65 11.66
N THR A 61 -10.19 0.31 12.24
CA THR A 61 -10.53 0.88 13.55
C THR A 61 -11.89 1.57 13.50
N ASP A 62 -12.18 2.36 12.45
CA ASP A 62 -13.49 2.99 12.26
C ASP A 62 -14.62 1.95 12.15
N LEU A 63 -14.42 0.89 11.35
CA LEU A 63 -15.40 -0.18 11.19
C LEU A 63 -15.64 -0.94 12.51
N GLN A 64 -14.61 -1.19 13.30
CA GLN A 64 -14.71 -1.85 14.59
C GLN A 64 -15.38 -0.99 15.67
N MET A 65 -15.22 0.34 15.60
CA MET A 65 -15.88 1.27 16.51
C MET A 65 -17.36 1.49 16.19
N ARG A 66 -17.80 1.15 14.97
CA ARG A 66 -19.22 1.19 14.61
C ARG A 66 -19.95 0.08 15.35
N GLY A 67 -20.79 0.47 16.31
CA GLY A 67 -21.78 -0.45 16.89
C GLY A 67 -22.79 -0.94 15.85
N SER A 68 -23.62 -1.91 16.24
CA SER A 68 -24.72 -2.36 15.39
C SER A 68 -25.62 -1.19 15.01
N SER A 69 -25.93 -1.10 13.72
CA SER A 69 -26.85 -0.10 13.17
C SER A 69 -28.33 -0.45 13.42
N GLY A 70 -28.61 -1.65 13.98
CA GLY A 70 -29.94 -2.23 14.03
C GLY A 70 -30.45 -2.75 12.68
N ASN A 71 -29.66 -2.59 11.60
CA ASN A 71 -29.93 -3.14 10.28
C ASN A 71 -28.96 -4.28 9.99
N ALA A 72 -29.46 -5.51 10.03
CA ALA A 72 -28.66 -6.73 9.84
C ALA A 72 -27.87 -6.74 8.51
N GLN A 73 -28.41 -6.14 7.45
CA GLN A 73 -27.70 -6.08 6.16
C GLN A 73 -26.52 -5.12 6.22
N LEU A 74 -26.67 -3.95 6.86
CA LEU A 74 -25.56 -3.01 7.02
C LEU A 74 -24.50 -3.58 7.97
N ASP A 75 -24.91 -4.26 9.03
CA ASP A 75 -23.99 -4.88 9.97
C ASP A 75 -23.18 -6.01 9.30
N ALA A 76 -23.81 -6.82 8.45
CA ALA A 76 -23.11 -7.83 7.65
C ALA A 76 -22.12 -7.20 6.65
N ILE A 77 -22.52 -6.13 5.94
CA ILE A 77 -21.63 -5.42 5.01
C ILE A 77 -20.42 -4.84 5.75
N ASN A 78 -20.61 -4.25 6.94
CA ASN A 78 -19.52 -3.71 7.73
C ASN A 78 -18.55 -4.80 8.19
N ALA A 79 -19.08 -5.97 8.60
CA ALA A 79 -18.26 -7.12 8.98
C ALA A 79 -17.45 -7.67 7.79
N ASP A 80 -18.07 -7.79 6.62
CA ASP A 80 -17.41 -8.23 5.39
C ASP A 80 -16.32 -7.24 4.97
N LEU A 81 -16.60 -5.93 5.03
CA LEU A 81 -15.60 -4.89 4.77
C LEU A 81 -14.43 -4.98 5.75
N GLY A 82 -14.70 -5.22 7.03
CA GLY A 82 -13.66 -5.41 8.05
C GLY A 82 -12.76 -6.60 7.70
N GLY A 83 -13.37 -7.74 7.35
CA GLY A 83 -12.63 -8.94 6.97
C GLY A 83 -11.77 -8.77 5.71
N GLU A 84 -12.27 -8.08 4.68
CA GLU A 84 -11.47 -7.77 3.48
C GLU A 84 -10.37 -6.74 3.76
N ALA A 85 -10.63 -5.76 4.63
CA ALA A 85 -9.61 -4.80 5.06
C ALA A 85 -8.47 -5.50 5.84
N ASP A 86 -8.78 -6.45 6.72
CA ASP A 86 -7.77 -7.24 7.44
C ASP A 86 -6.90 -8.07 6.48
N LYS A 87 -7.51 -8.68 5.45
CA LYS A 87 -6.76 -9.40 4.40
C LYS A 87 -5.85 -8.46 3.62
N GLY A 88 -6.36 -7.29 3.25
CA GLY A 88 -5.56 -6.25 2.59
C GLY A 88 -4.37 -5.80 3.44
N LEU A 89 -4.58 -5.65 4.76
CA LEU A 89 -3.52 -5.25 5.69
C LEU A 89 -2.41 -6.29 5.75
N ALA A 90 -2.78 -7.57 5.84
CA ALA A 90 -1.81 -8.67 5.85
C ALA A 90 -0.97 -8.73 4.55
N GLN A 91 -1.57 -8.43 3.40
CA GLN A 91 -0.86 -8.36 2.12
C GLN A 91 0.12 -7.19 2.06
N ILE A 92 -0.28 -6.01 2.53
CA ILE A 92 0.61 -4.84 2.61
C ILE A 92 1.79 -5.14 3.55
N ASP A 93 1.53 -5.74 4.70
CA ASP A 93 2.58 -6.12 5.67
C ASP A 93 3.55 -7.17 5.10
N LEU A 94 3.08 -8.07 4.25
CA LEU A 94 3.95 -9.00 3.52
C LEU A 94 4.85 -8.26 2.53
N LEU A 95 4.29 -7.34 1.74
CA LEU A 95 5.04 -6.58 0.73
C LEU A 95 6.10 -5.68 1.37
N ILE A 96 5.76 -5.00 2.48
CA ILE A 96 6.71 -4.20 3.26
C ILE A 96 7.90 -5.06 3.70
N ARG A 97 7.64 -6.20 4.35
CA ARG A 97 8.71 -7.11 4.80
C ARG A 97 9.59 -7.60 3.66
N HIS A 98 8.99 -7.91 2.51
CA HIS A 98 9.74 -8.39 1.34
C HIS A 98 10.66 -7.32 0.75
N ILE A 99 10.22 -6.05 0.74
CA ILE A 99 11.03 -4.93 0.28
C ILE A 99 12.16 -4.64 1.27
N GLU A 100 11.86 -4.61 2.58
CA GLU A 100 12.85 -4.38 3.64
C GLU A 100 13.95 -5.47 3.68
N ALA A 101 13.59 -6.74 3.44
CA ALA A 101 14.56 -7.82 3.32
C ALA A 101 15.52 -7.64 2.12
N ARG A 102 15.07 -6.96 1.05
CA ARG A 102 15.87 -6.68 -0.15
C ARG A 102 16.78 -5.45 0.02
N THR A 103 16.42 -4.48 0.85
CA THR A 103 17.26 -3.30 1.08
C THR A 103 18.38 -3.59 2.08
N THR A 104 18.11 -4.39 3.12
CA THR A 104 19.11 -4.81 4.13
C THR A 104 20.23 -5.68 3.53
N THR A 105 19.96 -6.44 2.48
CA THR A 105 20.98 -7.28 1.80
C THR A 105 21.94 -6.49 0.91
N THR A 106 21.54 -5.32 0.41
CA THR A 106 22.43 -4.41 -0.34
C THR A 106 23.43 -3.67 0.55
N GLU A 107 23.09 -3.40 1.81
CA GLU A 107 23.98 -2.69 2.74
C GLU A 107 25.12 -3.59 3.27
N CYS A 108 24.85 -4.88 3.54
CA CYS A 108 25.89 -5.83 3.98
C CYS A 108 26.95 -6.15 2.91
N SER A 109 26.65 -5.95 1.63
CA SER A 109 27.58 -6.23 0.52
C SER A 109 28.55 -5.06 0.25
N GLY A 110 28.17 -3.82 0.62
CA GLY A 110 28.97 -2.61 0.38
C GLY A 110 30.06 -2.34 1.42
N ALA A 111 30.06 -3.05 2.56
CA ALA A 111 31.00 -2.83 3.67
C ALA A 111 32.25 -3.73 3.64
N MET A 112 32.50 -4.45 2.55
CA MET A 112 33.68 -5.33 2.37
C MET A 112 34.70 -4.82 1.33
N GLY A 113 34.65 -3.54 0.95
CA GLY A 113 35.60 -2.91 0.02
C GLY A 113 36.71 -2.15 0.73
#